data_AF-A0A6I6FWX3-F1
#
_entry.id   AF-A0A6I6FWX3-F1
#
_cell.length_a   1.000
_cell.length_b   1.000
_cell.length_c   1.000
_cell.angle_alpha   90.00
_cell.angle_beta   90.00
_cell.angle_gamma   90.00
#
_symmetry.space_group_name_H-M   'P 1'
#
loop_
_entity.id
_entity.type
_entity.pdbx_description
1 polymer ?
#
loop_
_entity_poly.entity_id
_entity_poly.type
_entity_poly.pdbx_seq_one_letter_code
_entity_poly.pdbx_strand_id
1 'polypeptide(L)'
;MHYQRWQRHGDTGPGAAHRVHVSTAAEARRCEFPGCTRKYISKGLCASHNWQRGAGRELTALPDRRTAKPHDRNSRGEKQCRTCRRWLPPDTFNRNGRAKDGLQGNCRSCAREVQRKVLYRLTPDRYTEMLASQGGACAICGQPDGNGFALPVDHDHGCCPAAARTCGTCVRGLVCSACNHGLGQFRDSPELLRAAAAYLERHDRR
;
A
#
# COMPACT_ATOMS: atom_id res chain seq x y z
N MET A 1 -25.77 -40.01 -9.80
CA MET A 1 -26.63 -40.49 -8.69
C MET A 1 -26.20 -39.78 -7.41
N HIS A 2 -26.92 -38.90 -6.73
CA HIS A 2 -28.17 -38.19 -6.97
C HIS A 2 -28.16 -37.02 -5.97
N TYR A 3 -28.34 -35.78 -6.44
CA TYR A 3 -28.62 -34.61 -5.60
C TYR A 3 -30.05 -34.75 -5.08
N GLN A 4 -30.28 -34.71 -3.77
CA GLN A 4 -31.60 -34.61 -3.13
C GLN A 4 -31.38 -34.01 -1.72
N ARG A 5 -32.22 -33.18 -1.13
CA ARG A 5 -33.37 -32.37 -1.54
C ARG A 5 -33.65 -31.53 -0.29
N TRP A 6 -33.73 -30.21 -0.38
CA TRP A 6 -34.25 -29.40 0.71
C TRP A 6 -35.78 -29.53 0.75
N GLN A 7 -36.35 -29.86 1.90
CA GLN A 7 -37.76 -29.62 2.21
C GLN A 7 -37.89 -28.99 3.59
N ARG A 8 -38.61 -27.86 3.61
CA ARG A 8 -39.08 -27.13 4.78
C ARG A 8 -40.08 -27.99 5.54
N HIS A 9 -40.06 -27.95 6.86
CA HIS A 9 -41.27 -27.80 7.68
C HIS A 9 -40.87 -27.17 9.01
N GLY A 10 -41.55 -26.07 9.34
CA GLY A 10 -41.51 -25.51 10.68
C GLY A 10 -42.47 -26.31 11.56
N ASP A 11 -42.00 -26.65 12.76
CA ASP A 11 -42.83 -26.89 13.93
C ASP A 11 -42.04 -26.39 15.14
N THR A 12 -42.64 -25.46 15.87
CA THR A 12 -42.12 -24.92 17.13
C THR A 12 -42.28 -25.97 18.23
N GLY A 13 -41.20 -26.73 18.48
CA GLY A 13 -41.09 -27.61 19.64
C GLY A 13 -40.97 -26.81 20.95
N PRO A 14 -41.52 -27.30 22.07
CA PRO A 14 -41.54 -26.59 23.35
C PRO A 14 -40.11 -26.38 23.87
N GLY A 15 -39.84 -25.15 24.28
CA GLY A 15 -38.51 -24.65 24.62
C GLY A 15 -37.78 -25.52 25.65
N ALA A 16 -36.75 -26.22 25.20
CA ALA A 16 -35.68 -26.64 26.07
C ALA A 16 -34.98 -25.37 26.57
N ALA A 17 -35.01 -25.12 27.87
CA ALA A 17 -34.30 -24.02 28.50
C ALA A 17 -32.81 -24.12 28.12
N HIS A 18 -32.39 -23.31 27.15
CA HIS A 18 -31.00 -23.12 26.82
C HIS A 18 -30.35 -22.57 28.08
N ARG A 19 -29.61 -23.41 28.83
CA ARG A 19 -28.72 -22.91 29.88
C ARG A 19 -27.75 -21.96 29.20
N VAL A 20 -28.02 -20.67 29.32
CA VAL A 20 -27.05 -19.63 29.02
C VAL A 20 -25.96 -19.83 30.05
N HIS A 21 -24.88 -20.49 29.66
CA HIS A 21 -23.64 -20.44 30.42
C HIS A 21 -23.21 -18.97 30.40
N VAL A 22 -23.58 -18.24 31.46
CA VAL A 22 -23.02 -16.92 31.74
C VAL A 22 -21.54 -17.17 32.02
N SER A 23 -20.69 -16.93 31.03
CA SER A 23 -19.25 -16.98 31.20
C SER A 23 -18.84 -15.78 32.06
N THR A 24 -18.75 -15.99 33.37
CA THR A 24 -18.00 -15.09 34.23
C THR A 24 -16.59 -15.02 33.68
N ALA A 25 -16.19 -13.85 33.20
CA ALA A 25 -14.88 -13.61 32.59
C ALA A 25 -13.77 -13.84 33.63
N ALA A 26 -13.35 -15.10 33.77
CA ALA A 26 -12.13 -15.44 34.49
C ALA A 26 -10.96 -14.78 33.77
N GLU A 27 -10.21 -13.93 34.48
CA GLU A 27 -9.03 -13.26 33.96
C GLU A 27 -8.15 -14.25 33.20
N ALA A 28 -7.91 -13.96 31.93
CA ALA A 28 -7.13 -14.85 31.07
C ALA A 28 -5.69 -14.94 31.63
N ARG A 29 -5.39 -16.05 32.31
CA ARG A 29 -4.03 -16.37 32.78
C ARG A 29 -3.04 -16.25 31.62
N ARG A 30 -1.83 -15.78 31.90
CA ARG A 30 -0.75 -15.59 30.91
C ARG A 30 0.31 -16.68 31.08
N CYS A 31 1.09 -16.90 30.02
CA CYS A 31 2.25 -17.77 30.06
C CYS A 31 3.24 -17.31 31.14
N GLU A 32 3.77 -18.25 31.92
CA GLU A 32 4.78 -17.98 32.95
C GLU A 32 6.21 -17.81 32.38
N PHE A 33 6.42 -18.16 31.11
CA PHE A 33 7.74 -17.96 30.48
C PHE A 33 8.10 -16.46 30.44
N PRO A 34 9.29 -16.06 30.93
CA PRO A 34 9.69 -14.65 31.00
C PRO A 34 9.54 -13.92 29.65
N GLY A 35 8.83 -12.78 29.67
CA GLY A 35 8.58 -11.96 28.48
C GLY A 35 7.50 -12.50 27.53
N CYS A 36 6.84 -13.62 27.83
CA CYS A 36 5.76 -14.14 26.99
C CYS A 36 4.40 -13.54 27.37
N THR A 37 3.77 -12.84 26.43
CA THR A 37 2.43 -12.23 26.64
C THR A 37 1.26 -13.12 26.20
N ARG A 38 1.55 -14.33 25.71
CA ARG A 38 0.54 -15.27 25.16
C ARG A 38 -0.34 -15.85 26.27
N LYS A 39 -1.57 -16.22 25.90
CA LYS A 39 -2.54 -16.85 26.80
C LYS A 39 -2.02 -18.18 27.35
N TYR A 40 -2.16 -18.38 28.65
CA TYR A 40 -1.97 -19.66 29.32
C TYR A 40 -2.96 -20.69 28.79
N ILE A 41 -2.47 -21.90 28.52
CA ILE A 41 -3.32 -23.02 28.10
C ILE A 41 -3.23 -24.17 29.11
N SER A 42 -2.02 -24.55 29.54
CA SER A 42 -1.84 -25.61 30.54
C SER A 42 -0.42 -25.60 31.13
N LYS A 43 -0.26 -26.15 32.35
CA LYS A 43 1.05 -26.43 32.98
C LYS A 43 2.02 -25.23 32.99
N GLY A 44 1.55 -24.08 33.43
CA GLY A 44 2.20 -22.76 33.41
C GLY A 44 2.42 -22.11 32.04
N LEU A 45 2.17 -22.78 30.91
CA LEU A 45 2.71 -22.38 29.60
C LEU A 45 1.63 -22.10 28.53
N CYS A 46 2.00 -21.28 27.55
CA CYS A 46 1.23 -21.14 26.31
C CYS A 46 1.38 -22.39 25.42
N ALA A 47 0.52 -22.53 24.41
CA ALA A 47 0.55 -23.68 23.50
C ALA A 47 1.94 -23.94 22.87
N SER A 48 2.64 -22.87 22.46
CA SER A 48 3.95 -23.00 21.80
C SER A 48 5.07 -23.36 22.76
N HIS A 49 5.04 -22.88 24.01
CA HIS A 49 6.00 -23.27 25.06
C HIS A 49 5.74 -24.70 25.54
N ASN A 50 4.47 -25.12 25.64
CA ASN A 50 4.12 -26.51 25.90
C ASN A 50 4.66 -27.46 24.83
N TRP A 51 4.61 -27.05 23.56
CA TRP A 51 5.20 -27.82 22.46
C TRP A 51 6.72 -27.94 22.58
N GLN A 52 7.45 -26.85 22.88
CA GLN A 52 8.90 -26.89 23.10
C GLN A 52 9.26 -27.90 24.20
N ARG A 53 8.58 -27.82 25.35
CA ARG A 53 8.78 -28.75 26.47
C ARG A 53 8.41 -30.19 26.11
N GLY A 54 7.30 -30.40 25.41
CA GLY A 54 6.87 -31.74 24.97
C GLY A 54 7.81 -32.37 23.95
N ALA A 55 8.52 -31.55 23.17
CA ALA A 55 9.56 -31.98 22.25
C ALA A 55 10.94 -32.16 22.91
N GLY A 56 11.03 -32.10 24.25
CA GLY A 56 12.29 -32.22 25.00
C GLY A 56 13.24 -31.03 24.79
N ARG A 57 12.75 -29.89 24.28
CA ARG A 57 13.56 -28.69 24.04
C ARG A 57 13.54 -27.79 25.26
N GLU A 58 14.66 -27.12 25.49
CA GLU A 58 14.70 -25.99 26.40
C GLU A 58 13.72 -24.89 25.92
N LEU A 59 13.02 -24.27 26.88
CA LEU A 59 12.07 -23.21 26.57
C LEU A 59 12.82 -21.97 26.13
N THR A 60 12.47 -21.43 24.97
CA THR A 60 13.07 -20.22 24.42
C THR A 60 12.03 -19.16 24.16
N ALA A 61 12.47 -17.90 24.04
CA ALA A 61 11.59 -16.81 23.66
C ALA A 61 10.94 -17.12 22.31
N LEU A 62 9.61 -17.02 22.26
CA LEU A 62 8.87 -17.26 21.04
C LEU A 62 8.95 -15.99 20.18
N PRO A 63 9.23 -16.11 18.86
CA PRO A 63 9.18 -14.96 17.97
C PRO A 63 7.77 -14.38 18.00
N ASP A 64 7.65 -13.05 17.95
CA ASP A 64 6.34 -12.40 17.82
C ASP A 64 5.74 -12.82 16.47
N ARG A 65 4.78 -13.74 16.52
CA ARG A 65 4.07 -14.27 15.35
C ARG A 65 2.82 -13.44 15.02
N ARG A 66 2.63 -12.25 15.62
CA ARG A 66 1.62 -11.35 15.11
C ARG A 66 2.09 -10.82 13.76
N THR A 67 1.39 -11.21 12.69
CA THR A 67 1.44 -10.47 11.43
C THR A 67 1.14 -9.02 11.76
N ALA A 68 2.10 -8.13 11.56
CA ALA A 68 1.93 -6.71 11.89
C ALA A 68 0.66 -6.20 11.22
N LYS A 69 -0.27 -5.66 12.02
CA LYS A 69 -1.46 -5.04 11.48
C LYS A 69 -1.04 -3.79 10.71
N PRO A 70 -1.83 -3.34 9.73
CA PRO A 70 -1.49 -2.17 8.93
C PRO A 70 -1.21 -0.92 9.76
N HIS A 71 -1.78 -0.78 10.96
CA HIS A 71 -1.61 0.38 11.84
C HIS A 71 -0.55 0.21 12.93
N ASP A 72 0.11 -0.96 13.02
CA ASP A 72 1.10 -1.20 14.06
C ASP A 72 2.34 -0.32 13.84
N ARG A 73 3.04 -0.05 14.94
CA ARG A 73 4.33 0.65 14.97
C ARG A 73 5.33 -0.19 15.76
N ASN A 74 6.59 -0.19 15.34
CA ASN A 74 7.66 -0.83 16.11
C ASN A 74 8.16 0.10 17.23
N SER A 75 9.17 -0.35 17.98
CA SER A 75 9.80 0.42 19.06
C SER A 75 10.39 1.77 18.64
N ARG A 76 10.67 1.96 17.35
CA ARG A 76 11.18 3.21 16.77
C ARG A 76 10.08 4.12 16.21
N GLY A 77 8.81 3.75 16.40
CA GLY A 77 7.68 4.50 15.84
C GLY A 77 7.52 4.34 14.32
N GLU A 78 8.23 3.40 13.71
CA GLU A 78 8.16 3.13 12.27
C GLU A 78 6.95 2.26 11.94
N LYS A 79 6.46 2.37 10.70
CA LYS A 79 5.37 1.57 10.14
C LYS A 79 5.92 0.57 9.14
N GLN A 80 5.37 -0.65 9.13
CA GLN A 80 5.77 -1.66 8.15
C GLN A 80 5.03 -1.49 6.82
N CYS A 81 5.77 -1.43 5.71
CA CYS A 81 5.17 -1.48 4.38
C CYS A 81 4.68 -2.90 4.05
N ARG A 82 3.45 -3.06 3.57
CA ARG A 82 2.90 -4.39 3.21
C ARG A 82 3.52 -5.01 1.96
N THR A 83 4.10 -4.20 1.08
CA THR A 83 4.75 -4.67 -0.16
C THR A 83 6.19 -5.08 0.10
N CYS A 84 7.06 -4.14 0.49
CA CYS A 84 8.48 -4.43 0.68
C CYS A 84 8.84 -4.97 2.08
N ARG A 85 7.87 -5.01 3.02
CA ARG A 85 8.01 -5.53 4.39
C ARG A 85 9.03 -4.83 5.28
N ARG A 86 9.58 -3.69 4.84
CA ARG A 86 10.50 -2.86 5.62
C ARG A 86 9.73 -2.01 6.64
N TRP A 87 10.32 -1.82 7.81
CA TRP A 87 9.91 -0.80 8.77
C TRP A 87 10.51 0.53 8.35
N LEU A 88 9.65 1.53 8.14
CA LEU A 88 10.06 2.83 7.63
C LEU A 88 9.40 3.96 8.44
N PRO A 89 10.00 5.15 8.48
CA PRO A 89 9.40 6.32 9.11
C PRO A 89 8.00 6.62 8.54
N PRO A 90 7.03 7.06 9.36
CA PRO A 90 5.64 7.29 8.93
C PRO A 90 5.50 8.30 7.78
N ASP A 91 6.40 9.26 7.67
CA ASP A 91 6.43 10.24 6.59
C ASP A 91 6.68 9.57 5.21
N THR A 92 7.35 8.43 5.14
CA THR A 92 7.55 7.68 3.89
C THR A 92 6.27 7.07 3.30
N PHE A 93 5.12 7.27 3.95
CA PHE A 93 3.79 6.80 3.53
C PHE A 93 2.89 7.98 3.12
N ASN A 94 2.02 7.76 2.14
CA ASN A 94 1.01 8.76 1.76
C ASN A 94 -0.15 8.78 2.75
N ARG A 95 -0.78 9.95 2.93
CA ARG A 95 -1.99 10.08 3.75
C ARG A 95 -3.15 9.30 3.15
N ASN A 96 -3.95 8.69 4.02
CA ASN A 96 -5.20 8.03 3.67
C ASN A 96 -6.20 8.23 4.80
N GLY A 97 -7.13 9.17 4.63
CA GLY A 97 -8.15 9.48 5.64
C GLY A 97 -9.09 8.32 5.96
N ARG A 98 -9.12 7.26 5.14
CA ARG A 98 -9.91 6.04 5.41
C ARG A 98 -9.18 5.04 6.29
N ALA A 99 -7.86 5.17 6.45
CA ALA A 99 -7.07 4.28 7.28
C ALA A 99 -7.11 4.72 8.75
N LYS A 100 -7.14 3.77 9.68
CA LYS A 100 -7.18 4.05 11.13
C LYS A 100 -6.03 4.94 11.61
N ASP A 101 -4.85 4.80 11.02
CA ASP A 101 -3.66 5.58 11.37
C ASP A 101 -3.38 6.72 10.38
N GLY A 102 -4.34 7.05 9.51
CA GLY A 102 -4.24 8.13 8.54
C GLY A 102 -3.22 7.90 7.43
N LEU A 103 -2.61 6.71 7.32
CA LEU A 103 -1.55 6.41 6.36
C LEU A 103 -1.88 5.21 5.48
N GLN A 104 -1.40 5.23 4.24
CA GLN A 104 -1.48 4.07 3.37
C GLN A 104 -0.68 2.88 3.91
N GLY A 105 -1.11 1.66 3.58
CA GLY A 105 -0.40 0.44 3.99
C GLY A 105 0.91 0.18 3.25
N ASN A 106 1.19 0.92 2.18
CA ASN A 106 2.39 0.77 1.36
C ASN A 106 3.20 2.08 1.41
N CYS A 107 4.53 1.98 1.41
CA CYS A 107 5.38 3.17 1.32
C CYS A 107 5.21 3.86 -0.04
N ARG A 108 5.59 5.14 -0.13
CA ARG A 108 5.47 5.98 -1.33
C ARG A 108 6.11 5.32 -2.56
N SER A 109 7.26 4.66 -2.42
CA SER A 109 7.94 3.99 -3.54
C SER A 109 7.14 2.80 -4.07
N CYS A 110 6.74 1.87 -3.20
CA CYS A 110 5.91 0.73 -3.61
C CYS A 110 4.53 1.17 -4.12
N ALA A 111 3.94 2.23 -3.56
CA ALA A 111 2.69 2.78 -4.05
C ALA A 111 2.83 3.33 -5.48
N ARG A 112 3.93 4.04 -5.76
CA ARG A 112 4.25 4.54 -7.12
C ARG A 112 4.50 3.42 -8.11
N GLU A 113 5.19 2.35 -7.70
CA GLU A 113 5.43 1.20 -8.56
C GLU A 113 4.12 0.50 -8.97
N VAL A 114 3.22 0.28 -8.00
CA VAL A 114 1.88 -0.23 -8.28
C VAL A 114 1.12 0.73 -9.20
N GLN A 115 1.22 2.04 -8.97
CA GLN A 115 0.59 3.04 -9.83
C GLN A 115 1.11 2.97 -11.27
N ARG A 116 2.42 2.84 -11.49
CA ARG A 116 3.05 2.67 -12.82
C ARG A 116 2.54 1.42 -13.54
N LYS A 117 2.53 0.29 -12.84
CA LYS A 117 2.09 -0.99 -13.42
C LYS A 117 0.60 -1.03 -13.71
N VAL A 118 -0.23 -0.56 -12.77
CA VAL A 118 -1.69 -0.70 -12.83
C VAL A 118 -2.34 0.42 -13.64
N LEU A 119 -1.92 1.67 -13.43
CA LEU A 119 -2.50 2.79 -14.15
C LEU A 119 -1.83 2.92 -15.51
N TYR A 120 -0.50 3.02 -15.55
CA TYR A 120 0.24 3.35 -16.77
C TYR A 120 0.62 2.15 -17.65
N ARG A 121 0.28 0.93 -17.23
CA ARG A 121 0.69 -0.32 -17.89
C ARG A 121 2.20 -0.36 -18.20
N LEU A 122 2.98 0.32 -17.34
CA LEU A 122 4.40 0.50 -17.52
C LEU A 122 5.14 -0.40 -16.53
N THR A 123 5.96 -1.32 -17.05
CA THR A 123 6.83 -2.14 -16.20
C THR A 123 8.00 -1.31 -15.65
N PRO A 124 8.62 -1.71 -14.54
CA PRO A 124 9.84 -1.07 -14.05
C PRO A 124 10.95 -0.97 -15.11
N ASP A 125 11.12 -2.02 -15.92
CA ASP A 125 12.13 -2.06 -16.98
C ASP A 125 11.83 -1.02 -18.07
N ARG A 126 10.57 -0.94 -18.53
CA ARG A 126 10.16 0.07 -19.51
C ARG A 126 10.32 1.49 -18.99
N TYR A 127 10.03 1.73 -17.71
CA TYR A 127 10.30 3.03 -17.10
C TYR A 127 11.80 3.35 -17.09
N THR A 128 12.64 2.37 -16.77
CA THR A 128 14.10 2.54 -16.71
C THR A 128 14.67 2.80 -18.10
N GLU A 129 14.21 2.08 -19.12
CA GLU A 129 14.54 2.30 -20.53
C GLU A 129 14.16 3.72 -20.98
N MET A 130 12.95 4.19 -20.66
CA MET A 130 12.53 5.56 -20.95
C MET A 130 13.38 6.60 -20.25
N LEU A 131 13.74 6.36 -18.98
CA LEU A 131 14.59 7.28 -18.24
C LEU A 131 15.99 7.35 -18.86
N ALA A 132 16.54 6.20 -19.25
CA ALA A 132 17.84 6.12 -19.91
C ALA A 132 17.84 6.79 -21.29
N SER A 133 16.80 6.58 -22.10
CA SER A 133 16.68 7.23 -23.42
C SER A 133 16.56 8.76 -23.33
N GLN A 134 16.08 9.27 -22.19
CA GLN A 134 16.03 10.70 -21.88
C GLN A 134 17.31 11.23 -21.20
N GLY A 135 18.39 10.45 -21.13
CA GLY A 135 19.63 10.87 -20.47
C GLY A 135 19.51 10.98 -18.95
N GLY A 136 18.55 10.28 -18.33
CA GLY A 136 18.35 10.28 -16.89
C GLY A 136 17.53 11.45 -16.34
N ALA A 137 16.96 12.31 -17.19
CA ALA A 137 16.32 13.56 -16.78
C ALA A 137 14.99 13.83 -17.48
N CYS A 138 14.32 14.93 -17.09
CA CYS A 138 13.07 15.39 -17.69
C CYS A 138 13.22 15.59 -19.21
N ALA A 139 12.30 15.03 -19.99
CA ALA A 139 12.30 15.15 -21.46
C ALA A 139 12.15 16.59 -21.98
N ILE A 140 11.65 17.51 -21.14
CA ILE A 140 11.39 18.91 -21.53
C ILE A 140 12.54 19.83 -21.10
N CYS A 141 12.91 19.82 -19.83
CA CYS A 141 13.89 20.78 -19.28
C CYS A 141 15.27 20.18 -18.99
N GLY A 142 15.45 18.87 -19.15
CA GLY A 142 16.73 18.19 -18.87
C GLY A 142 17.12 18.15 -17.38
N GLN A 143 16.21 18.50 -16.47
CA GLN A 143 16.47 18.48 -15.02
C GLN A 143 15.87 17.24 -14.34
N PRO A 144 16.45 16.78 -13.21
CA PRO A 144 15.79 15.80 -12.35
C PRO A 144 14.51 16.39 -11.72
N ASP A 145 13.70 15.56 -11.05
CA ASP A 145 12.57 16.11 -10.29
C ASP A 145 13.10 16.84 -9.04
N GLY A 146 12.75 18.12 -8.89
CA GLY A 146 13.23 18.98 -7.79
C GLY A 146 12.78 18.54 -6.41
N ASN A 147 11.83 17.59 -6.33
CA ASN A 147 11.37 16.98 -5.08
C ASN A 147 12.17 15.72 -4.66
N GLY A 148 13.20 15.34 -5.42
CA GLY A 148 14.03 14.14 -5.16
C GLY A 148 13.31 12.82 -5.43
N PHE A 149 12.14 12.84 -6.06
CA PHE A 149 11.41 11.64 -6.47
C PHE A 149 11.64 11.31 -7.94
N ALA A 150 11.24 10.10 -8.31
CA ALA A 150 11.28 9.66 -9.69
C ALA A 150 10.28 10.48 -10.55
N LEU A 151 10.70 10.81 -11.78
CA LEU A 151 9.92 11.60 -12.73
C LEU A 151 8.49 11.04 -12.93
N PRO A 152 7.47 11.90 -12.89
CA PRO A 152 6.13 11.59 -13.38
C PRO A 152 6.11 11.05 -14.82
N VAL A 153 5.15 10.16 -15.10
CA VAL A 153 4.86 9.67 -16.46
C VAL A 153 3.83 10.59 -17.09
N ASP A 154 4.22 11.28 -18.15
CA ASP A 154 3.33 12.10 -18.98
C ASP A 154 2.68 11.25 -20.07
N HIS A 155 1.41 11.54 -20.36
CA HIS A 155 0.60 10.78 -21.31
C HIS A 155 -0.47 11.67 -21.93
N ASP A 156 -0.92 11.29 -23.13
CA ASP A 156 -1.98 12.00 -23.83
C ASP A 156 -3.35 11.71 -23.21
N HIS A 157 -3.96 12.76 -22.65
CA HIS A 157 -5.29 12.75 -22.04
C HIS A 157 -6.43 12.65 -23.06
N GLY A 158 -6.18 12.91 -24.35
CA GLY A 158 -7.17 12.75 -25.43
C GLY A 158 -7.29 11.32 -25.96
N CYS A 159 -6.30 10.46 -25.69
CA CYS A 159 -6.24 9.12 -26.27
C CYS A 159 -7.20 8.11 -25.62
N CYS A 160 -7.47 8.23 -24.32
CA CYS A 160 -8.22 7.22 -23.56
C CYS A 160 -9.52 7.78 -22.98
N PRO A 161 -10.64 7.01 -23.03
CA PRO A 161 -11.88 7.40 -22.36
C PRO A 161 -11.70 7.53 -20.84
N ALA A 162 -12.46 8.39 -20.17
CA ALA A 162 -12.30 8.64 -18.72
C ALA A 162 -12.31 7.40 -17.81
N ALA A 163 -12.94 6.30 -18.24
CA ALA A 163 -12.94 5.01 -17.55
C ALA A 163 -11.57 4.32 -17.52
N ALA A 164 -10.71 4.59 -18.52
CA ALA A 164 -9.35 4.08 -18.63
C ALA A 164 -8.38 5.26 -18.55
N ARG A 165 -7.58 5.32 -17.47
CA ARG A 165 -6.63 6.42 -17.27
C ARG A 165 -5.56 6.49 -18.37
N THR A 166 -5.19 5.36 -18.97
CA THR A 166 -4.22 5.28 -20.07
C THR A 166 -4.22 3.86 -20.66
N CYS A 167 -3.93 3.76 -21.95
CA CYS A 167 -3.79 2.51 -22.69
C CYS A 167 -2.36 1.94 -22.63
N GLY A 168 -1.41 2.70 -22.10
CA GLY A 168 0.03 2.40 -22.10
C GLY A 168 0.77 2.87 -23.35
N THR A 169 0.09 2.96 -24.50
CA THR A 169 0.68 3.49 -25.75
C THR A 169 0.60 5.02 -25.84
N CYS A 170 -0.30 5.66 -25.09
CA CYS A 170 -0.42 7.11 -25.03
C CYS A 170 0.62 7.79 -24.15
N VAL A 171 1.55 7.03 -23.56
CA VAL A 171 2.65 7.59 -22.76
C VAL A 171 3.59 8.36 -23.68
N ARG A 172 3.79 9.65 -23.38
CA ARG A 172 4.64 10.56 -24.16
C ARG A 172 6.08 10.54 -23.67
N GLY A 173 6.30 10.52 -22.36
CA GLY A 173 7.63 10.56 -21.77
C GLY A 173 7.62 10.69 -20.25
N LEU A 174 8.81 10.85 -19.66
CA LEU A 174 9.00 11.18 -18.26
C LEU A 174 9.35 12.66 -18.12
N VAL A 175 8.58 13.41 -17.35
CA VAL A 175 8.76 14.85 -17.19
C VAL A 175 8.76 15.20 -15.70
N CYS A 176 9.50 16.23 -15.29
CA CYS A 176 9.51 16.65 -13.90
C CYS A 176 8.14 17.23 -13.50
N SER A 177 7.87 17.25 -12.19
CA SER A 177 6.59 17.73 -11.66
C SER A 177 6.25 19.16 -12.12
N ALA A 178 7.25 20.05 -12.23
CA ALA A 178 7.05 21.43 -12.69
C ALA A 178 6.63 21.49 -14.17
N CYS A 179 7.35 20.80 -15.06
CA CYS A 179 7.02 20.76 -16.48
C CYS A 179 5.65 20.09 -16.71
N ASN A 180 5.36 18.98 -16.01
CA ASN A 180 4.07 18.31 -16.08
C ASN A 180 2.91 19.25 -15.74
N HIS A 181 3.08 20.03 -14.65
CA HIS A 181 2.07 20.98 -14.23
C HIS A 181 1.92 22.12 -15.24
N GLY A 182 3.04 22.60 -15.81
CA GLY A 182 3.05 23.58 -16.89
C GLY A 182 2.22 23.12 -18.09
N LEU A 183 2.42 21.90 -18.58
CA LEU A 183 1.62 21.34 -19.67
C LEU A 183 0.11 21.39 -19.36
N GLY A 184 -0.27 20.99 -18.14
CA GLY A 184 -1.67 21.04 -17.68
C GLY A 184 -2.25 22.46 -17.61
N GLN A 185 -1.47 23.46 -17.19
CA GLN A 185 -1.90 24.87 -17.16
C GLN A 185 -2.18 25.41 -18.57
N PHE A 186 -1.44 24.92 -19.57
CA PHE A 186 -1.68 25.19 -20.99
C PHE A 186 -2.62 24.18 -21.66
N ARG A 187 -3.35 23.38 -20.87
CA ARG A 187 -4.36 22.41 -21.33
C ARG A 187 -3.81 21.41 -22.36
N ASP A 188 -2.55 21.04 -22.21
CA ASP A 188 -1.84 20.17 -23.17
C ASP A 188 -1.84 20.69 -24.63
N SER A 189 -2.10 21.99 -24.87
CA SER A 189 -2.18 22.58 -26.22
C SER A 189 -0.81 23.09 -26.71
N PRO A 190 -0.26 22.52 -27.79
CA PRO A 190 0.94 23.06 -28.42
C PRO A 190 0.78 24.49 -28.91
N GLU A 191 -0.42 24.88 -29.35
CA GLU A 191 -0.73 26.22 -29.85
C GLU A 191 -0.63 27.25 -28.72
N LEU A 192 -1.22 26.96 -27.54
CA LEU A 192 -1.11 27.83 -26.37
C LEU A 192 0.32 27.94 -25.85
N LEU A 193 1.08 26.83 -25.86
CA LEU A 193 2.48 26.82 -25.46
C LEU A 193 3.34 27.68 -26.38
N ARG A 194 3.16 27.59 -27.70
CA ARG A 194 3.85 28.45 -28.68
C ARG A 194 3.48 29.92 -28.49
N ALA A 195 2.20 30.22 -28.24
CA ALA A 195 1.74 31.58 -27.97
C ALA A 195 2.37 32.16 -26.68
N ALA A 196 2.51 31.34 -25.64
CA ALA A 196 3.15 31.71 -24.38
C ALA A 196 4.65 31.99 -24.57
N ALA A 197 5.36 31.15 -25.33
CA ALA A 197 6.76 31.39 -25.69
C ALA A 197 6.92 32.73 -26.44
N ALA A 198 6.11 32.95 -27.48
CA ALA A 198 6.13 34.20 -28.25
C ALA A 198 5.79 35.44 -27.39
N TYR A 199 4.94 35.30 -26.38
CA TYR A 199 4.67 36.37 -25.43
C TYR A 199 5.91 36.74 -24.62
N LEU A 200 6.62 35.74 -24.07
CA LEU A 200 7.86 35.97 -23.33
C LEU A 200 8.91 36.64 -24.22
N GLU A 201 9.12 36.14 -25.44
CA GLU A 201 10.10 36.69 -26.38
C GLU A 201 9.85 38.16 -26.73
N ARG A 202 8.59 38.59 -26.85
CA ARG A 202 8.25 40.01 -27.09
C ARG A 202 8.53 40.92 -25.89
N HIS A 203 8.57 40.36 -24.69
CA HIS A 203 8.77 41.09 -23.44
C HIS A 203 10.16 40.86 -22.83
N ASP A 204 10.98 40.00 -23.43
CA ASP A 204 12.39 39.82 -23.08
C ASP A 204 13.19 41.01 -23.62
N ARG A 205 13.15 42.12 -22.88
CA ARG A 205 14.06 43.25 -23.08
C ARG A 205 15.44 42.82 -22.60
N ARG A 206 16.20 42.18 -23.48
CA ARG A 206 17.63 42.05 -23.31
C ARG A 206 18.31 43.42 -23.37
#